data_AF-C6E4G0-F1
#
_entry.id   AF-C6E4G0-F1
#
_cell.length_a   1.000
_cell.length_b   1.000
_cell.length_c   1.000
_cell.angle_alpha   90.00
_cell.angle_beta   90.00
_cell.angle_gamma   90.00
#
_symmetry.space_group_name_H-M   'P 1'
#
loop_
_entity.id
_entity.type
_entity.pdbx_description
1 polymer ?
#
loop_
_entity_poly.entity_id
_entity_poly.type
_entity_poly.pdbx_seq_one_letter_code
_entity_poly.pdbx_strand_id
1 'polypeptide(L)'
;MAGLENYCALLNRIDDLCEQTVQRFAEEIACRAGCDACCRHLSIFAVEAAAVKGALKSRSADEADLIRGLAASAEPERCPLLHDELCLLYEARPIICRTHGLPLMLERDGEKSIDFCPENFKGLPSIPGSAVIDLERLNTMLAAINALYLQEFPGPERLTMAQALALAD
;
A
#
# COMPACT_ATOMS: atom_id res chain seq x y z
N MET A 1 0.88 9.28 16.69
CA MET A 1 0.23 10.12 15.66
C MET A 1 -1.27 10.03 15.94
N ALA A 2 -1.87 11.12 16.43
CA ALA A 2 -3.30 11.12 16.77
C ALA A 2 -4.15 10.83 15.52
N GLY A 3 -5.23 10.06 15.66
CA GLY A 3 -6.19 9.78 14.58
C GLY A 3 -5.82 8.61 13.66
N LEU A 4 -4.64 8.00 13.83
CA LEU A 4 -4.18 6.87 13.00
C LEU A 4 -4.41 5.51 13.66
N GLU A 5 -4.99 5.44 14.86
CA GLU A 5 -5.08 4.23 15.68
C GLU A 5 -5.80 3.09 14.93
N ASN A 6 -6.97 3.40 14.33
CA ASN A 6 -7.74 2.43 13.56
C ASN A 6 -7.00 1.98 12.30
N TYR A 7 -6.29 2.90 11.64
CA TYR A 7 -5.52 2.60 10.44
C TYR A 7 -4.32 1.69 10.76
N CYS A 8 -3.55 2.02 11.82
CA CYS A 8 -2.44 1.18 12.29
C CYS A 8 -2.93 -0.21 12.71
N ALA A 9 -4.08 -0.31 13.39
CA ALA A 9 -4.66 -1.60 13.75
C ALA A 9 -5.05 -2.46 12.53
N LEU A 10 -5.58 -1.83 11.47
CA LEU A 10 -5.86 -2.50 10.21
C LEU A 10 -4.57 -2.91 9.49
N LEU A 11 -3.57 -2.02 9.43
CA LEU A 11 -2.26 -2.31 8.85
C LEU A 11 -1.59 -3.52 9.49
N ASN A 12 -1.55 -3.59 10.83
CA ASN A 12 -0.92 -4.72 11.53
C ASN A 12 -1.59 -6.05 11.15
N ARG A 13 -2.91 -6.10 11.06
CA ARG A 13 -3.62 -7.32 10.64
C ARG A 13 -3.33 -7.71 9.20
N ILE A 14 -3.19 -6.74 8.32
CA ILE A 14 -2.84 -6.97 6.91
C ILE A 14 -1.41 -7.47 6.81
N ASP A 15 -0.48 -6.85 7.53
CA ASP A 15 0.92 -7.25 7.57
C ASP A 15 1.07 -8.68 8.09
N ASP A 16 0.39 -9.04 9.19
CA ASP A 16 0.38 -10.41 9.72
C ASP A 16 -0.11 -11.42 8.67
N LEU A 17 -1.20 -11.10 7.95
CA LEU A 17 -1.74 -11.98 6.90
C LEU A 17 -0.81 -12.09 5.69
N CYS A 18 -0.22 -10.96 5.27
CA CYS A 18 0.74 -10.92 4.18
C CYS A 18 1.99 -11.72 4.53
N GLU A 19 2.52 -11.56 5.73
CA GLU A 19 3.68 -12.28 6.22
C GLU A 19 3.41 -13.79 6.29
N GLN A 20 2.28 -14.22 6.85
CA GLN A 20 1.89 -15.63 6.88
C GLN A 20 1.77 -16.22 5.47
N THR A 21 1.24 -15.45 4.52
CA THR A 21 1.14 -15.87 3.12
C THR A 21 2.53 -16.00 2.50
N VAL A 22 3.41 -15.01 2.71
CA VAL A 22 4.78 -15.03 2.19
C VAL A 22 5.58 -16.20 2.76
N GLN A 23 5.46 -16.47 4.06
CA GLN A 23 6.12 -17.61 4.71
C GLN A 23 5.60 -18.95 4.18
N ARG A 24 4.29 -19.05 3.94
CA ARG A 24 3.65 -20.29 3.46
C ARG A 24 4.01 -20.61 2.01
N PHE A 25 4.19 -19.60 1.16
CA PHE A 25 4.45 -19.73 -0.27
C PHE A 25 5.82 -19.19 -0.66
N ALA A 26 6.82 -19.37 0.20
CA ALA A 26 8.13 -18.79 0.02
C ALA A 26 8.84 -19.29 -1.25
N GLU A 27 8.53 -20.50 -1.71
CA GLU A 27 9.10 -21.09 -2.94
C GLU A 27 8.39 -20.59 -4.20
N GLU A 28 7.13 -20.15 -4.07
CA GLU A 28 6.28 -19.77 -5.17
C GLU A 28 6.12 -18.24 -5.32
N ILE A 29 6.59 -17.45 -4.36
CA ILE A 29 6.58 -15.98 -4.44
C ILE A 29 7.94 -15.48 -4.96
N ALA A 30 7.92 -14.86 -6.13
CA ALA A 30 9.09 -14.23 -6.74
C ALA A 30 9.36 -12.81 -6.19
N CYS A 31 8.37 -12.20 -5.54
CA CYS A 31 8.46 -10.85 -4.99
C CYS A 31 9.55 -10.73 -3.92
N ARG A 32 10.39 -9.69 -4.05
CA ARG A 32 11.52 -9.39 -3.16
C ARG A 32 11.85 -7.90 -3.22
N ALA A 33 12.71 -7.42 -2.32
CA ALA A 33 13.31 -6.10 -2.48
C ALA A 33 13.97 -5.98 -3.86
N GLY A 34 13.71 -4.87 -4.57
CA GLY A 34 14.11 -4.68 -5.97
C GLY A 34 13.04 -5.09 -7.01
N CYS A 35 11.94 -5.73 -6.60
CA CYS A 35 10.80 -5.95 -7.50
C CYS A 35 9.96 -4.66 -7.61
N ASP A 36 9.99 -4.00 -8.78
CA ASP A 36 9.31 -2.71 -9.02
C ASP A 36 8.11 -2.82 -10.00
N ALA A 37 7.78 -4.04 -10.45
CA ALA A 37 6.79 -4.27 -11.49
C ALA A 37 5.41 -3.68 -11.17
N CYS A 38 5.04 -3.61 -9.88
CA CYS A 38 3.80 -3.02 -9.38
C CYS A 38 3.93 -1.56 -8.88
N CYS A 39 5.14 -0.98 -8.87
CA CYS A 39 5.39 0.36 -8.35
C CYS A 39 4.83 1.42 -9.31
N ARG A 40 3.58 1.83 -9.07
CA ARG A 40 2.87 2.84 -9.85
C ARG A 40 2.54 4.08 -9.03
N HIS A 41 2.31 5.20 -9.69
CA HIS A 41 1.83 6.40 -9.02
C HIS A 41 0.36 6.24 -8.63
N LEU A 42 0.11 5.87 -7.38
CA LEU A 42 -1.24 5.58 -6.90
C LEU A 42 -1.88 6.80 -6.23
N SER A 43 -3.21 6.81 -6.26
CA SER A 43 -4.03 7.62 -5.36
C SER A 43 -4.39 6.81 -4.12
N ILE A 44 -4.15 7.38 -2.94
CA ILE A 44 -4.33 6.76 -1.63
C ILE A 44 -5.32 7.57 -0.80
N PHE A 45 -5.90 6.95 0.22
CA PHE A 45 -6.80 7.65 1.13
C PHE A 45 -6.05 8.66 2.00
N ALA A 46 -6.74 9.69 2.48
CA ALA A 46 -6.18 10.73 3.33
C ALA A 46 -5.50 10.19 4.60
N VAL A 47 -6.08 9.15 5.22
CA VAL A 47 -5.49 8.49 6.39
C VAL A 47 -4.16 7.79 6.06
N GLU A 48 -4.03 7.22 4.87
CA GLU A 48 -2.78 6.62 4.39
C GLU A 48 -1.75 7.71 4.07
N ALA A 49 -2.17 8.81 3.44
CA ALA A 49 -1.32 9.96 3.16
C ALA A 49 -0.77 10.59 4.45
N ALA A 50 -1.58 10.66 5.51
CA ALA A 50 -1.15 11.12 6.81
C ALA A 50 -0.09 10.19 7.44
N ALA A 51 -0.22 8.87 7.29
CA ALA A 51 0.79 7.92 7.72
C ALA A 51 2.10 8.06 6.92
N VAL A 52 2.01 8.21 5.59
CA VAL A 52 3.17 8.47 4.71
C VAL A 52 3.89 9.76 5.13
N LYS A 53 3.13 10.85 5.33
CA LYS A 53 3.67 12.13 5.83
C LYS A 53 4.35 11.95 7.19
N GLY A 54 3.74 11.20 8.10
CA GLY A 54 4.29 10.90 9.42
C GLY A 54 5.63 10.16 9.34
N ALA A 55 5.75 9.18 8.45
CA ALA A 55 7.00 8.47 8.23
C ALA A 55 8.07 9.36 7.58
N LEU A 56 7.71 10.20 6.62
CA LEU A 56 8.62 11.18 6.03
C LEU A 56 9.19 12.14 7.09
N LYS A 57 8.36 12.58 8.05
CA LYS A 57 8.81 13.42 9.19
C LYS A 57 9.84 12.74 10.09
N SER A 58 9.88 11.40 10.12
CA SER A 58 10.87 10.65 10.90
C SER A 58 12.21 10.44 10.18
N ARG A 59 12.33 10.89 8.93
CA ARG A 59 13.56 10.83 8.15
C ARG A 59 14.49 12.00 8.45
N SER A 60 15.75 11.87 8.06
CA SER A 60 16.67 13.01 8.07
C SER A 60 16.21 14.10 7.10
N ALA A 61 16.67 15.35 7.32
CA ALA A 61 16.32 16.46 6.44
C ALA A 61 16.74 16.19 4.98
N ASP A 62 17.95 15.65 4.78
CA ASP A 62 18.48 15.32 3.45
C ASP A 62 17.65 14.25 2.74
N GLU A 63 17.25 13.18 3.45
CA GLU A 63 16.36 12.14 2.90
C GLU A 63 14.97 12.71 2.56
N ALA A 64 14.41 13.54 3.45
CA ALA A 64 13.11 14.13 3.23
C ALA A 64 13.11 15.09 2.03
N ASP A 65 14.16 15.88 1.86
CA ASP A 65 14.32 16.80 0.73
C ASP A 65 14.52 16.05 -0.58
N LEU A 66 15.30 14.96 -0.59
CA LEU A 66 15.40 14.06 -1.74
C LEU A 66 14.03 13.51 -2.15
N ILE A 67 13.27 12.96 -1.20
CA ILE A 67 11.95 12.37 -1.45
C ILE A 67 10.98 13.44 -2.00
N ARG A 68 10.97 14.64 -1.42
CA ARG A 68 10.14 15.75 -1.90
C ARG A 68 10.56 16.20 -3.30
N GLY A 69 11.85 16.25 -3.59
CA GLY A 69 12.38 16.56 -4.92
C GLY A 69 11.88 15.56 -5.97
N LEU A 70 11.98 14.26 -5.69
CA LEU A 70 11.47 13.20 -6.57
C LEU A 70 9.96 13.28 -6.76
N ALA A 71 9.21 13.57 -5.68
CA ALA A 71 7.77 13.75 -5.73
C ALA A 71 7.34 14.97 -6.57
N ALA A 72 8.11 16.06 -6.55
CA ALA A 72 7.84 17.25 -7.34
C ALA A 72 8.02 17.02 -8.85
N SER A 73 8.92 16.13 -9.24
CA SER A 73 9.14 15.70 -10.63
C SER A 73 8.41 14.41 -10.99
N ALA A 74 7.45 13.96 -10.18
CA ALA A 74 6.83 12.66 -10.34
C ALA A 74 6.03 12.55 -11.64
N GLU A 75 6.34 11.54 -12.44
CA GLU A 75 5.52 11.18 -13.59
C GLU A 75 4.23 10.47 -13.14
N PRO A 76 3.15 10.51 -13.96
CA PRO A 76 1.87 9.86 -13.60
C PRO A 76 1.93 8.34 -13.52
N GLU A 77 2.98 7.70 -14.07
CA GLU A 77 3.02 6.25 -14.21
C GLU A 77 3.80 5.56 -13.09
N ARG A 78 4.93 6.13 -12.64
CA ARG A 78 5.81 5.52 -11.65
C ARG A 78 5.66 6.14 -10.26
N CYS A 79 5.77 5.30 -9.25
CA CYS A 79 5.70 5.75 -7.85
C CYS A 79 6.86 6.73 -7.56
N PRO A 80 6.60 7.91 -6.97
CA PRO A 80 7.66 8.88 -6.64
C PRO A 80 8.63 8.41 -5.54
N LEU A 81 8.25 7.36 -4.79
CA LEU A 81 9.12 6.74 -3.78
C LEU A 81 10.04 5.66 -4.33
N LEU A 82 9.90 5.31 -5.62
CA LEU A 82 10.76 4.32 -6.26
C LEU A 82 12.09 4.99 -6.67
N HIS A 83 13.18 4.57 -6.05
CA HIS A 83 14.52 5.03 -6.34
C HIS A 83 15.47 3.84 -6.33
N ASP A 84 16.21 3.63 -7.42
CA ASP A 84 17.09 2.46 -7.62
C ASP A 84 16.41 1.13 -7.27
N GLU A 85 15.20 0.92 -7.80
CA GLU A 85 14.36 -0.28 -7.60
C GLU A 85 13.88 -0.50 -6.14
N LEU A 86 14.16 0.44 -5.24
CA LEU A 86 13.79 0.39 -3.84
C LEU A 86 12.77 1.46 -3.49
N CYS A 87 11.90 1.16 -2.52
CA CYS A 87 10.99 2.14 -1.96
C CYS A 87 11.70 2.93 -0.86
N LEU A 88 11.80 4.25 -1.01
CA LEU A 88 12.42 5.14 -0.02
C LEU A 88 11.66 5.23 1.32
N LEU A 89 10.38 4.81 1.36
CA LEU A 89 9.53 4.74 2.56
C LEU A 89 8.80 3.39 2.65
N TYR A 90 9.56 2.29 2.61
CA TYR A 90 9.00 0.95 2.56
C TYR A 90 8.11 0.59 3.77
N GLU A 91 8.44 1.11 4.95
CA GLU A 91 7.70 0.89 6.20
C GLU A 91 6.33 1.58 6.21
N ALA A 92 6.16 2.65 5.44
CA ALA A 92 4.94 3.44 5.36
C ALA A 92 4.11 3.14 4.11
N ARG A 93 4.36 1.98 3.48
CA ARG A 93 3.61 1.54 2.31
C ARG A 93 2.10 1.54 2.58
N PRO A 94 1.29 2.14 1.69
CA PRO A 94 -0.17 2.03 1.72
C PRO A 94 -0.64 0.58 1.65
N ILE A 95 -1.91 0.33 1.97
CA ILE A 95 -2.47 -1.02 2.01
C ILE A 95 -2.34 -1.73 0.66
N ILE A 96 -2.65 -1.04 -0.43
CA ILE A 96 -2.51 -1.60 -1.78
C ILE A 96 -1.06 -2.03 -2.08
N CYS A 97 -0.06 -1.29 -1.61
CA CYS A 97 1.35 -1.64 -1.81
C CYS A 97 1.81 -2.85 -0.97
N ARG A 98 1.03 -3.25 0.05
CA ARG A 98 1.29 -4.42 0.89
C ARG A 98 0.62 -5.67 0.33
N THR A 99 -0.60 -5.51 -0.17
CA THR A 99 -1.43 -6.63 -0.62
C THR A 99 -1.25 -6.96 -2.10
N HIS A 100 -0.82 -6.00 -2.93
CA HIS A 100 -0.67 -6.22 -4.36
C HIS A 100 0.38 -7.29 -4.67
N GLY A 101 0.01 -8.22 -5.55
CA GLY A 101 0.82 -9.38 -5.91
C GLY A 101 0.57 -10.62 -5.06
N LEU A 102 -0.09 -10.50 -3.91
CA LEU A 102 -0.65 -11.61 -3.15
C LEU A 102 -2.06 -11.97 -3.69
N PRO A 103 -2.65 -13.11 -3.28
CA PRO A 103 -3.96 -13.53 -3.77
C PRO A 103 -5.07 -12.59 -3.29
N LEU A 104 -5.65 -11.85 -4.22
CA LEU A 104 -6.77 -10.94 -3.99
C LEU A 104 -8.04 -11.50 -4.61
N MET A 105 -9.11 -11.62 -3.83
CA MET A 105 -10.43 -11.89 -4.39
C MET A 105 -11.05 -10.60 -4.89
N LEU A 106 -11.41 -10.61 -6.17
CA LEU A 106 -12.11 -9.55 -6.88
C LEU A 106 -13.53 -10.00 -7.17
N GLU A 107 -14.50 -9.10 -7.01
CA GLU A 107 -15.86 -9.30 -7.47
C GLU A 107 -16.15 -8.33 -8.62
N ARG A 108 -16.60 -8.84 -9.77
CA ARG A 108 -16.99 -8.06 -10.95
C ARG A 108 -18.28 -8.61 -11.50
N ASP A 109 -19.30 -7.77 -11.63
CA ASP A 109 -20.63 -8.15 -12.13
C ASP A 109 -21.24 -9.38 -11.41
N GLY A 110 -20.95 -9.54 -10.12
CA GLY A 110 -21.39 -10.67 -9.29
C GLY A 110 -20.55 -11.95 -9.44
N GLU A 111 -19.50 -11.94 -10.26
CA GLU A 111 -18.55 -13.05 -10.42
C GLU A 111 -17.29 -12.82 -9.59
N LYS A 112 -16.89 -13.84 -8.83
CA LYS A 112 -15.69 -13.83 -8.00
C LYS A 112 -14.51 -14.45 -8.75
N SER A 113 -13.39 -13.73 -8.77
CA SER A 113 -12.12 -14.19 -9.33
C SER A 113 -10.98 -13.93 -8.34
N ILE A 114 -9.88 -14.66 -8.49
CA ILE A 114 -8.67 -14.44 -7.70
C ILE A 114 -7.60 -13.90 -8.64
N ASP A 115 -7.01 -12.77 -8.27
CA ASP A 115 -5.90 -12.14 -8.98
C ASP A 115 -4.64 -12.11 -8.11
N PHE A 116 -3.48 -12.22 -8.73
CA PHE A 116 -2.17 -12.15 -8.09
C PHE A 116 -1.09 -11.86 -9.14
N CYS A 117 0.13 -11.56 -8.68
CA CYS A 117 1.24 -11.29 -9.60
C CYS A 117 1.49 -12.51 -10.51
N PRO A 118 1.61 -12.34 -11.83
CA PRO A 118 1.86 -13.47 -12.75
C PRO A 118 3.20 -14.17 -12.50
N GLU A 119 4.13 -13.51 -11.80
CA GLU A 119 5.42 -14.08 -11.37
C GLU A 119 5.32 -14.88 -10.07
N ASN A 120 4.24 -14.71 -9.30
CA ASN A 120 3.99 -15.47 -8.08
C ASN A 120 3.09 -16.69 -8.36
N PHE A 121 3.12 -17.66 -7.44
CA PHE A 121 2.25 -18.84 -7.40
C PHE A 121 2.34 -19.75 -8.64
N LYS A 122 3.42 -19.63 -9.43
CA LYS A 122 3.65 -20.44 -10.63
C LYS A 122 3.70 -21.93 -10.27
N GLY A 123 2.93 -22.74 -10.99
CA GLY A 123 2.90 -24.19 -10.81
C GLY A 123 1.99 -24.68 -9.67
N LEU A 124 1.33 -23.79 -8.94
CA LEU A 124 0.34 -24.21 -7.94
C LEU A 124 -1.00 -24.57 -8.61
N PRO A 125 -1.61 -25.71 -8.25
CA PRO A 125 -2.90 -26.12 -8.80
C PRO A 125 -4.06 -25.28 -8.23
N SER A 126 -3.91 -24.75 -7.02
CA SER A 126 -4.91 -23.90 -6.37
C SER A 126 -4.30 -23.08 -5.22
N ILE A 127 -4.97 -21.98 -4.88
CA ILE A 127 -4.65 -21.15 -3.72
C ILE A 127 -5.65 -21.48 -2.59
N PRO A 128 -5.21 -21.78 -1.37
CA PRO A 128 -6.10 -22.00 -0.24
C PRO A 128 -6.83 -20.70 0.11
N GLY A 129 -8.14 -20.78 0.34
CA GLY A 129 -8.96 -19.60 0.66
C GLY A 129 -8.49 -18.80 1.87
N SER A 130 -7.75 -19.42 2.81
CA SER A 130 -7.16 -18.71 3.96
C SER A 130 -6.05 -17.73 3.60
N ALA A 131 -5.47 -17.84 2.41
CA ALA A 131 -4.44 -16.92 1.89
C ALA A 131 -5.03 -15.84 0.97
N VAL A 132 -6.35 -15.86 0.73
CA VAL A 132 -7.02 -14.96 -0.18
C VAL A 132 -7.55 -13.75 0.60
N ILE A 133 -7.14 -12.57 0.16
CA ILE A 133 -7.58 -11.29 0.73
C ILE A 133 -8.82 -10.84 -0.03
N ASP A 134 -9.94 -10.68 0.68
CA ASP A 134 -11.17 -10.11 0.12
C ASP A 134 -10.99 -8.60 -0.10
N LEU A 135 -10.80 -8.18 -1.37
CA LEU A 135 -10.46 -6.81 -1.70
C LEU A 135 -11.61 -5.85 -1.44
N GLU A 136 -12.86 -6.28 -1.68
CA GLU A 136 -14.03 -5.44 -1.42
C GLU A 136 -14.17 -5.15 0.06
N ARG A 137 -14.11 -6.20 0.90
CA ARG A 137 -14.13 -6.05 2.36
C ARG A 137 -13.00 -5.16 2.87
N LEU A 138 -11.79 -5.35 2.34
CA LEU A 138 -10.63 -4.53 2.69
C LEU A 138 -10.85 -3.05 2.35
N ASN A 139 -11.33 -2.77 1.15
CA ASN A 139 -11.65 -1.41 0.71
C ASN A 139 -12.76 -0.78 1.54
N THR A 140 -13.81 -1.53 1.89
CA THR A 140 -14.89 -1.04 2.77
C THR A 140 -14.36 -0.66 4.15
N MET A 141 -13.52 -1.52 4.76
CA MET A 141 -12.90 -1.23 6.06
C MET A 141 -12.03 0.03 5.99
N LEU A 142 -11.18 0.13 4.97
CA LEU A 142 -10.29 1.28 4.80
C LEU A 142 -11.07 2.57 4.54
N ALA A 143 -12.12 2.53 3.72
CA ALA A 143 -12.99 3.68 3.46
C ALA A 143 -13.69 4.17 4.74
N ALA A 144 -14.18 3.26 5.59
CA ALA A 144 -14.79 3.61 6.87
C ALA A 144 -13.78 4.26 7.82
N ILE A 145 -12.56 3.73 7.91
CA ILE A 145 -11.46 4.31 8.71
C ILE A 145 -11.12 5.71 8.19
N ASN A 146 -11.02 5.88 6.87
CA ASN A 146 -10.75 7.17 6.25
C ASN A 146 -11.86 8.19 6.54
N ALA A 147 -13.13 7.78 6.48
CA ALA A 147 -14.26 8.65 6.79
C ALA A 147 -14.23 9.11 8.26
N LEU A 148 -13.87 8.23 9.20
CA LEU A 148 -13.67 8.60 10.61
C LEU A 148 -12.51 9.58 10.78
N TYR A 149 -11.38 9.33 10.10
CA TYR A 149 -10.23 10.22 10.12
C TYR A 149 -10.60 11.63 9.62
N LEU A 150 -11.34 11.74 8.52
CA LEU A 150 -11.75 13.02 7.94
C LEU A 150 -12.74 13.83 8.79
N GLN A 151 -13.44 13.19 9.74
CA GLN A 151 -14.27 13.93 10.71
C GLN A 151 -13.43 14.76 11.67
N GLU A 152 -12.23 14.27 12.02
CA GLU A 152 -11.29 14.95 12.92
C GLU A 152 -10.28 15.81 12.15
N PHE A 153 -9.89 15.39 10.95
CA PHE A 153 -8.90 16.05 10.10
C PHE A 153 -9.49 16.35 8.71
N PRO A 154 -10.32 17.40 8.54
CA PRO A 154 -10.96 17.72 7.27
C PRO A 154 -9.96 17.99 6.15
N GLY A 155 -10.25 17.48 4.96
CA GLY A 155 -9.38 17.59 3.80
C GLY A 155 -9.90 16.81 2.58
N PRO A 156 -9.10 16.67 1.52
CA PRO A 156 -9.46 15.84 0.38
C PRO A 156 -9.56 14.37 0.80
N GLU A 157 -10.50 13.63 0.21
CA GLU A 157 -10.70 12.22 0.54
C GLU A 157 -9.52 11.34 0.11
N ARG A 158 -8.94 11.67 -1.04
CA ARG A 158 -7.80 10.97 -1.63
C ARG A 158 -6.75 11.96 -2.09
N LEU A 159 -5.50 11.53 -2.03
CA LEU A 159 -4.34 12.25 -2.54
C LEU A 159 -3.51 11.31 -3.41
N THR A 160 -2.83 11.84 -4.41
CA THR A 160 -1.75 11.06 -5.05
C THR A 160 -0.59 10.90 -4.08
N MET A 161 0.26 9.89 -4.31
CA MET A 161 1.48 9.72 -3.52
C MET A 161 2.35 10.99 -3.53
N ALA A 162 2.49 11.65 -4.69
CA ALA A 162 3.23 12.91 -4.78
C ALA A 162 2.60 14.03 -3.94
N GLN A 163 1.27 14.16 -3.97
CA GLN A 163 0.56 15.13 -3.13
C GLN A 163 0.74 14.85 -1.63
N ALA A 164 0.70 13.59 -1.22
CA ALA A 164 0.92 13.19 0.18
C ALA A 164 2.31 13.59 0.69
N LEU A 165 3.35 13.42 -0.14
CA LEU A 165 4.74 13.75 0.17
C LEU A 165 5.01 15.27 0.17
N ALA A 166 4.19 16.03 -0.55
CA ALA A 166 4.26 17.49 -0.63
C ALA A 166 3.48 18.21 0.49
N LEU A 167 2.76 17.48 1.35
CA LEU A 167 2.01 18.09 2.45
C LEU A 167 2.96 18.83 3.41
N ALA A 168 2.73 20.13 3.58
CA ALA A 168 3.41 20.94 4.59
C ALA A 168 3.13 20.38 5.99
N ASP A 169 4.07 20.57 6.93
CA ASP A 169 4.05 19.96 8.26
C ASP A 169 2.82 20.30 9.10
#